data_AF-A0A7S6M9E1-F1
#
_entry.id   AF-A0A7S6M9E1-F1
#
_cell.length_a   1.000
_cell.length_b   1.000
_cell.length_c   1.000
_cell.angle_alpha   90.00
_cell.angle_beta   90.00
_cell.angle_gamma   90.00
#
_symmetry.space_group_name_H-M   'P 1'
#
loop_
_entity.id
_entity.type
_entity.pdbx_description
1 polymer ?
#
loop_
_entity_poly.entity_id
_entity_poly.type
_entity_poly.pdbx_seq_one_letter_code
_entity_poly.pdbx_strand_id
1 'polypeptide(L)'
;MILSLIAVLLIAGMTFYHSIFGLFSGLINVFCTIMSVCIAYGYFEALHHTLTGSLGMHPAYSLPVAFVGLFVISLLVLRTLADNLIRGNVRVPAAVDWAGGGACGFVTAMCVTGALTTGFMMLPFGSAPGGFERLERTDARSGGRAQFDKNSLWFAPDAFTAGLFNLLSNGAARGETTFASAYPNLPEWVWWSGNTMQQESSPAVYVDKDGDGVKNGIEAPTWWEQREGVQAQYRSTIATRIEPDPRHEAQTYTPRSGNKLIGVNLTLRRPSADRQKFTAIHNFRPTMIRIVGEDDSGPYHAFPVIVTGADRPLRGAARIVDPDSTFSLSAENDAQIDVYFDVPASFKPRFIEYRRFARVALEAGALSKTPKPRPLAMRTADEESLFQNLQNQGFLGGATEGSGTGDLERLPFALSPAAARGPLSLSADGRVVSGRISGARGVIGVKQGETPVEHLQRPAGQRIVQVRVKPREAATLAGEVFNFVGQLNQYYLIDSSGKRHNLAGYYGIVRRNNDDFIEFFYTPNPADEGFRGMIDFKEIRIPDLVAGRDDAALGLIFVVPPGTTFSHIETQTRKRVEVSLQSNPSAD
;
A
#
# COMPACT_ATOMS: atom_id res chain seq x y z
N MET A 1 -15.66 14.58 6.65
CA MET A 1 -16.80 15.02 7.50
C MET A 1 -17.75 13.89 7.89
N ILE A 2 -17.96 12.86 7.05
CA ILE A 2 -18.94 11.79 7.31
C ILE A 2 -18.62 11.03 8.61
N LEU A 3 -17.35 10.72 8.85
CA LEU A 3 -16.92 10.01 10.08
C LEU A 3 -17.25 10.79 11.35
N SER A 4 -17.06 12.12 11.35
CA SER A 4 -17.41 12.99 12.48
C SER A 4 -18.91 13.01 12.75
N LEU A 5 -19.74 13.04 11.69
CA LEU A 5 -21.20 13.00 11.84
C LEU A 5 -21.66 11.66 12.43
N ILE A 6 -21.12 10.54 11.94
CA ILE A 6 -21.42 9.21 12.47
C ILE A 6 -21.04 9.12 13.95
N ALA A 7 -19.85 9.61 14.32
CA ALA A 7 -19.40 9.63 15.72
C ALA A 7 -20.38 10.41 16.62
N VAL A 8 -20.83 11.59 16.19
CA VAL A 8 -21.81 12.39 16.96
C VAL A 8 -23.16 11.69 17.10
N LEU A 9 -23.66 11.08 16.02
CA LEU A 9 -24.92 10.35 16.06
C LEU A 9 -24.84 9.12 16.99
N LEU A 10 -23.72 8.40 16.96
CA LEU A 10 -23.47 7.29 17.90
C LEU A 10 -23.41 7.77 19.34
N ILE A 11 -22.69 8.87 19.61
CA ILE A 11 -22.58 9.44 20.95
C ILE A 11 -23.96 9.87 21.47
N ALA A 12 -24.71 10.64 20.67
CA ALA A 12 -26.04 11.12 21.05
C ALA A 12 -27.03 9.97 21.25
N GLY A 13 -27.06 9.00 20.33
CA GLY A 13 -27.96 7.85 20.39
C GLY A 13 -27.70 6.97 21.61
N MET A 14 -26.43 6.65 21.90
CA MET A 14 -26.06 5.86 23.09
C MET A 14 -26.32 6.64 24.38
N THR A 15 -26.02 7.94 24.42
CA THR A 15 -26.28 8.79 25.59
C THR A 15 -27.78 8.83 25.92
N PHE A 16 -28.62 9.05 24.90
CA PHE A 16 -30.08 9.05 25.06
C PHE A 16 -30.58 7.69 25.54
N TYR A 17 -30.14 6.60 24.92
CA TYR A 17 -30.56 5.25 25.29
C TYR A 17 -30.25 4.91 26.76
N HIS A 18 -29.05 5.27 27.24
CA HIS A 18 -28.67 5.02 28.63
C HIS A 18 -29.38 5.93 29.64
N SER A 19 -29.83 7.12 29.22
CA SER A 19 -30.64 7.99 30.09
C SER A 19 -31.97 7.34 30.52
N ILE A 20 -32.49 6.38 29.73
CA ILE A 20 -33.73 5.66 30.00
C ILE A 20 -33.52 4.54 31.04
N PHE A 21 -32.32 3.99 31.14
CA PHE A 21 -32.02 2.85 32.04
C PHE A 21 -31.71 3.23 33.49
N GLY A 22 -31.56 4.52 33.78
CA GLY A 22 -31.29 5.03 35.11
C GLY A 22 -29.80 5.04 35.49
N LEU A 23 -29.50 5.73 36.58
CA LEU A 23 -28.16 6.05 37.05
C LEU A 23 -27.38 4.79 37.47
N PHE A 24 -28.00 3.89 38.21
CA PHE A 24 -27.30 2.72 38.75
C PHE A 24 -26.85 1.76 37.64
N SER A 25 -27.73 1.47 36.69
CA SER A 25 -27.39 0.66 35.51
C SER A 25 -26.35 1.37 34.63
N GLY A 26 -26.49 2.67 34.42
CA GLY A 26 -25.51 3.49 33.70
C GLY A 26 -24.12 3.43 34.33
N LEU A 27 -24.02 3.55 35.66
CA LEU A 27 -22.75 3.49 36.39
C LEU A 27 -22.05 2.14 36.25
N ILE A 28 -22.79 1.04 36.38
CA ILE A 28 -22.27 -0.32 36.15
C ILE A 28 -21.74 -0.44 34.72
N ASN A 29 -22.50 0.05 33.74
CA ASN A 29 -22.09 -0.05 32.35
C ASN A 29 -20.85 0.81 32.03
N VAL A 30 -20.72 2.00 32.63
CA VAL A 30 -19.50 2.82 32.55
C VAL A 30 -18.30 2.02 33.07
N PHE A 31 -18.43 1.40 34.25
CA PHE A 31 -17.35 0.60 34.82
C PHE A 31 -16.97 -0.58 33.92
N CYS A 32 -17.94 -1.35 33.43
CA CYS A 32 -17.69 -2.44 32.49
C CYS A 32 -16.98 -1.92 31.22
N THR A 33 -17.44 -0.80 30.67
CA THR A 33 -16.86 -0.19 29.46
C THR A 33 -15.41 0.25 29.68
N ILE A 34 -15.11 0.89 30.82
CA ILE A 34 -13.74 1.31 31.16
C ILE A 34 -12.83 0.09 31.29
N MET A 35 -13.28 -0.96 31.97
CA MET A 35 -12.51 -2.20 32.11
C MET A 35 -12.27 -2.87 30.74
N SER A 36 -13.25 -2.87 29.84
CA SER A 36 -13.10 -3.35 28.47
C SER A 36 -12.10 -2.55 27.65
N VAL A 37 -12.09 -1.22 27.80
CA VAL A 37 -11.07 -0.35 27.19
C VAL A 37 -9.69 -0.71 27.71
N CYS A 38 -9.54 -0.95 29.02
CA CYS A 38 -8.26 -1.36 29.61
C CYS A 38 -7.77 -2.70 29.06
N ILE A 39 -8.67 -3.69 28.93
CA ILE A 39 -8.34 -5.00 28.34
C ILE A 39 -7.94 -4.84 26.87
N ALA A 40 -8.70 -4.05 26.10
CA ALA A 40 -8.40 -3.84 24.68
C ALA A 40 -7.02 -3.19 24.49
N TYR A 41 -6.74 -2.07 25.15
CA TYR A 41 -5.43 -1.41 25.01
C TYR A 41 -4.28 -2.18 25.65
N GLY A 42 -4.53 -2.95 26.71
CA GLY A 42 -3.50 -3.74 27.38
C GLY A 42 -3.04 -4.96 26.56
N TYR A 43 -3.93 -5.55 25.74
CA TYR A 43 -3.69 -6.86 25.12
C TYR A 43 -3.80 -6.89 23.59
N PHE A 44 -4.19 -5.80 22.91
CA PHE A 44 -4.36 -5.84 21.45
C PHE A 44 -3.08 -6.17 20.68
N GLU A 45 -1.89 -5.74 21.14
CA GLU A 45 -0.61 -6.11 20.52
C GLU A 45 -0.34 -7.60 20.64
N ALA A 46 -0.48 -8.15 21.85
CA ALA A 46 -0.26 -9.57 22.10
C ALA A 46 -1.20 -10.43 21.24
N LEU A 47 -2.50 -10.08 21.19
CA LEU A 47 -3.46 -10.77 20.34
C LEU A 47 -3.13 -10.58 18.85
N HIS A 48 -2.74 -9.38 18.41
CA HIS A 48 -2.32 -9.15 17.03
C HIS A 48 -1.13 -10.04 16.62
N HIS A 49 -0.13 -10.20 17.48
CA HIS A 49 1.00 -11.11 17.23
C HIS A 49 0.55 -12.57 17.13
N THR A 50 -0.40 -13.01 17.95
CA THR A 50 -0.99 -14.36 17.83
C THR A 50 -1.78 -14.52 16.53
N LEU A 51 -2.63 -13.55 16.17
CA LEU A 51 -3.43 -13.62 14.94
C LEU A 51 -2.55 -13.62 13.67
N THR A 52 -1.49 -12.83 13.65
CA THR A 52 -0.54 -12.78 12.52
C THR A 52 0.33 -14.03 12.47
N GLY A 53 1.03 -14.35 13.56
CA GLY A 53 2.00 -15.45 13.59
C GLY A 53 1.38 -16.85 13.57
N SER A 54 0.24 -17.06 14.24
CA SER A 54 -0.38 -18.39 14.37
C SER A 54 -1.50 -18.64 13.35
N LEU A 55 -2.30 -17.62 13.01
CA LEU A 55 -3.42 -17.77 12.07
C LEU A 55 -3.12 -17.26 10.66
N GLY A 56 -1.94 -16.67 10.43
CA GLY A 56 -1.55 -16.12 9.13
C GLY A 56 -2.44 -14.95 8.69
N MET A 57 -3.13 -14.28 9.62
CA MET A 57 -3.95 -13.12 9.27
C MET A 57 -3.05 -11.99 8.79
N HIS A 58 -3.46 -11.31 7.71
CA HIS A 58 -2.70 -10.20 7.17
C HIS A 58 -2.51 -9.08 8.22
N PRO A 59 -1.29 -8.56 8.45
CA PRO A 59 -1.00 -7.59 9.51
C PRO A 59 -1.86 -6.33 9.48
N ALA A 60 -2.25 -5.89 8.29
CA ALA A 60 -3.10 -4.71 8.11
C ALA A 60 -4.51 -4.84 8.74
N TYR A 61 -5.04 -6.06 8.88
CA TYR A 61 -6.40 -6.30 9.38
C TYR A 61 -6.42 -6.95 10.76
N SER A 62 -5.39 -7.72 11.11
CA SER A 62 -5.33 -8.39 12.41
C SER A 62 -5.29 -7.41 13.58
N LEU A 63 -4.65 -6.24 13.43
CA LEU A 63 -4.58 -5.24 14.49
C LEU A 63 -5.94 -4.63 14.87
N PRO A 64 -6.73 -4.04 13.93
CA PRO A 64 -8.04 -3.52 14.25
C PRO A 64 -8.99 -4.62 14.74
N VAL A 65 -8.90 -5.83 14.19
CA VAL A 65 -9.70 -6.99 14.63
C VAL A 65 -9.34 -7.37 16.08
N ALA A 66 -8.06 -7.43 16.42
CA ALA A 66 -7.62 -7.71 17.79
C ALA A 66 -8.15 -6.66 18.78
N PHE A 67 -7.98 -5.38 18.44
CA PHE A 67 -8.40 -4.27 19.30
C PHE A 67 -9.92 -4.23 19.52
N VAL A 68 -10.70 -4.19 18.44
CA VAL A 68 -12.17 -4.13 18.51
C VAL A 68 -12.74 -5.43 19.07
N GLY A 69 -12.18 -6.57 18.69
CA GLY A 69 -12.59 -7.88 19.19
C GLY A 69 -12.43 -7.99 20.71
N LEU A 70 -11.26 -7.63 21.25
CA LEU A 70 -11.03 -7.60 22.70
C LEU A 70 -12.00 -6.67 23.41
N PHE A 71 -12.24 -5.48 22.87
CA PHE A 71 -13.17 -4.52 23.45
C PHE A 71 -14.61 -5.08 23.50
N VAL A 72 -15.13 -5.55 22.37
CA VAL A 72 -16.53 -6.04 22.28
C VAL A 72 -16.73 -7.30 23.11
N ILE A 73 -15.83 -8.28 23.00
CA ILE A 73 -15.96 -9.55 23.74
C ILE A 73 -15.87 -9.30 25.24
N SER A 74 -14.89 -8.51 25.71
CA SER A 74 -14.78 -8.20 27.13
C SER A 74 -15.99 -7.42 27.65
N LEU A 75 -16.53 -6.48 26.87
CA LEU A 75 -17.72 -5.71 27.27
C LEU A 75 -18.94 -6.61 27.41
N LEU A 76 -19.18 -7.49 26.44
CA LEU A 76 -20.29 -8.44 26.50
C LEU A 76 -20.18 -9.40 27.69
N VAL A 77 -18.97 -9.93 27.96
CA VAL A 77 -18.72 -10.82 29.10
C VAL A 77 -18.92 -10.08 30.42
N LEU A 78 -18.27 -8.93 30.61
CA LEU A 78 -18.38 -8.16 31.85
C LEU A 78 -19.81 -7.68 32.10
N ARG A 79 -20.52 -7.27 31.05
CA ARG A 79 -21.93 -6.85 31.17
C ARG A 79 -22.83 -8.02 31.56
N THR A 80 -22.68 -9.16 30.89
CA THR A 80 -23.46 -10.38 31.19
C THR A 80 -23.21 -10.85 32.63
N LEU A 81 -21.96 -10.78 33.10
CA LEU A 81 -21.63 -11.09 34.49
C LEU A 81 -22.27 -10.09 35.46
N ALA A 82 -22.17 -8.80 35.18
CA ALA A 82 -22.77 -7.77 36.03
C ALA A 82 -24.29 -7.92 36.15
N ASP A 83 -25.00 -8.21 35.05
CA ASP A 83 -26.44 -8.42 35.04
C ASP A 83 -26.88 -9.67 35.82
N ASN A 84 -26.07 -10.73 35.80
CA ASN A 84 -26.37 -11.96 36.53
C ASN A 84 -26.03 -11.87 38.02
N LEU A 85 -24.98 -11.12 38.38
CA LEU A 85 -24.49 -10.99 39.74
C LEU A 85 -25.21 -9.88 40.53
N ILE A 86 -25.57 -8.78 39.87
CA ILE A 86 -26.20 -7.60 40.50
C ILE A 86 -27.69 -7.61 40.19
N ARG A 87 -28.46 -8.37 40.98
CA ARG A 87 -29.92 -8.53 40.78
C ARG A 87 -30.75 -7.35 41.31
N GLY A 88 -30.19 -6.54 42.20
CA GLY A 88 -30.89 -5.43 42.86
C GLY A 88 -30.74 -4.12 42.09
N ASN A 89 -31.82 -3.32 42.02
CA ASN A 89 -31.76 -1.96 41.48
C ASN A 89 -31.86 -0.93 42.61
N VAL A 90 -31.02 0.11 42.56
CA VAL A 90 -31.07 1.23 43.50
C VAL A 90 -32.06 2.26 42.98
N ARG A 91 -33.10 2.59 43.78
CA ARG A 91 -34.07 3.62 43.42
C ARG A 91 -33.59 4.98 43.90
N VAL A 92 -33.42 5.91 42.98
CA VAL A 92 -33.17 7.33 43.25
C VAL A 92 -34.31 8.17 42.67
N PRO A 93 -34.47 9.45 43.06
CA PRO A 93 -35.49 10.31 42.48
C PRO A 93 -35.36 10.36 40.95
N ALA A 94 -36.49 10.31 40.24
CA ALA A 94 -36.51 10.11 38.77
C ALA A 94 -35.62 11.11 38.00
N ALA A 95 -35.61 12.39 38.41
CA ALA A 95 -34.77 13.40 37.77
C ALA A 95 -33.27 13.11 37.93
N VAL A 96 -32.85 12.63 39.11
CA VAL A 96 -31.46 12.22 39.39
C VAL A 96 -31.13 10.94 38.62
N ASP A 97 -32.09 10.03 38.52
CA ASP A 97 -31.92 8.77 37.80
C ASP A 97 -31.67 9.00 36.31
N TRP A 98 -32.47 9.87 35.68
CA TRP A 98 -32.36 10.21 34.27
C TRP A 98 -31.11 11.03 33.96
N ALA A 99 -30.84 12.07 34.76
CA ALA A 99 -29.65 12.90 34.57
C ALA A 99 -28.36 12.08 34.80
N GLY A 100 -28.34 11.25 35.84
CA GLY A 100 -27.24 10.36 36.15
C GLY A 100 -27.04 9.29 35.08
N GLY A 101 -28.12 8.66 34.62
CA GLY A 101 -28.10 7.71 33.51
C GLY A 101 -27.58 8.34 32.22
N GLY A 102 -27.98 9.58 31.92
CA GLY A 102 -27.49 10.35 30.78
C GLY A 102 -25.99 10.69 30.89
N ALA A 103 -25.52 11.14 32.05
CA ALA A 103 -24.10 11.45 32.27
C ALA A 103 -23.21 10.21 32.16
N CYS A 104 -23.61 9.10 32.80
CA CYS A 104 -22.94 7.82 32.64
C CYS A 104 -22.99 7.34 31.19
N GLY A 105 -24.15 7.45 30.55
CA GLY A 105 -24.36 7.14 29.14
C GLY A 105 -23.42 7.88 28.21
N PHE A 106 -23.17 9.17 28.47
CA PHE A 106 -22.23 9.98 27.69
C PHE A 106 -20.79 9.45 27.81
N VAL A 107 -20.31 9.15 29.02
CA VAL A 107 -18.97 8.59 29.23
C VAL A 107 -18.83 7.24 28.53
N THR A 108 -19.82 6.35 28.69
CA THR A 108 -19.87 5.08 27.95
C THR A 108 -19.83 5.30 26.44
N ALA A 109 -20.63 6.22 25.93
CA ALA A 109 -20.73 6.51 24.51
C ALA A 109 -19.42 7.06 23.93
N MET A 110 -18.72 7.92 24.69
CA MET A 110 -17.38 8.39 24.36
C MET A 110 -16.38 7.24 24.29
N CYS A 111 -16.36 6.35 25.29
CA CYS A 111 -15.48 5.18 25.32
C CYS A 111 -15.73 4.23 24.14
N VAL A 112 -16.99 3.83 23.92
CA VAL A 112 -17.39 2.93 22.84
C VAL A 112 -17.07 3.54 21.47
N THR A 113 -17.49 4.78 21.23
CA THR A 113 -17.22 5.46 19.97
C THR A 113 -15.73 5.66 19.75
N GLY A 114 -14.97 5.98 20.80
CA GLY A 114 -13.53 6.15 20.73
C GLY A 114 -12.79 4.85 20.43
N ALA A 115 -13.21 3.72 21.01
CA ALA A 115 -12.66 2.41 20.67
C ALA A 115 -12.99 2.03 19.21
N LEU A 116 -14.25 2.18 18.78
CA LEU A 116 -14.65 1.86 17.41
C LEU A 116 -13.94 2.74 16.38
N THR A 117 -13.84 4.05 16.62
CA THR A 117 -13.13 4.98 15.73
C THR A 117 -11.62 4.69 15.71
N THR A 118 -11.00 4.38 16.85
CA THR A 118 -9.59 3.97 16.90
C THR A 118 -9.36 2.70 16.07
N GLY A 119 -10.20 1.67 16.24
CA GLY A 119 -10.13 0.45 15.44
C GLY A 119 -10.38 0.70 13.95
N PHE A 120 -11.34 1.57 13.61
CA PHE A 120 -11.60 1.94 12.22
C PHE A 120 -10.42 2.67 11.57
N MET A 121 -9.77 3.59 12.29
CA MET A 121 -8.59 4.32 11.82
C MET A 121 -7.33 3.43 11.76
N MET A 122 -7.32 2.26 12.41
CA MET A 122 -6.25 1.28 12.28
C MET A 122 -6.28 0.52 10.94
N LEU A 123 -7.40 0.54 10.22
CA LEU A 123 -7.53 -0.11 8.91
C LEU A 123 -6.75 0.64 7.81
N PRO A 124 -6.27 -0.06 6.76
CA PRO A 124 -5.47 0.54 5.70
C PRO A 124 -6.32 1.29 4.65
N PHE A 125 -7.15 2.24 5.09
CA PHE A 125 -8.02 3.01 4.19
C PHE A 125 -7.34 4.20 3.49
N GLY A 126 -6.05 4.45 3.78
CA GLY A 126 -5.31 5.60 3.25
C GLY A 126 -5.48 6.87 4.09
N SER A 127 -5.25 8.03 3.48
CA SER A 127 -5.12 9.31 4.21
C SER A 127 -6.44 9.89 4.75
N ALA A 128 -7.57 9.61 4.10
CA ALA A 128 -8.84 10.29 4.39
C ALA A 128 -10.07 9.35 4.45
N PRO A 129 -10.10 8.36 5.37
CA PRO A 129 -11.26 7.48 5.53
C PRO A 129 -12.53 8.29 5.88
N GLY A 130 -13.58 8.16 5.07
CA GLY A 130 -14.82 8.93 5.25
C GLY A 130 -14.65 10.45 5.10
N GLY A 131 -13.61 10.88 4.37
CA GLY A 131 -13.24 12.29 4.19
C GLY A 131 -12.83 12.97 5.49
N PHE A 132 -12.31 12.21 6.46
CA PHE A 132 -11.66 12.75 7.65
C PHE A 132 -10.15 12.53 7.52
N GLU A 133 -9.40 13.62 7.52
CA GLU A 133 -7.94 13.61 7.55
C GLU A 133 -7.48 14.30 8.83
N ARG A 134 -6.67 13.61 9.65
CA ARG A 134 -6.21 14.16 10.94
C ARG A 134 -5.16 15.24 10.75
N LEU A 135 -4.30 15.13 9.75
CA LEU A 135 -3.33 16.15 9.39
C LEU A 135 -3.62 16.61 7.97
N GLU A 136 -4.35 17.71 7.85
CA GLU A 136 -4.69 18.30 6.56
C GLU A 136 -3.55 19.22 6.12
N ARG A 137 -3.03 19.00 4.91
CA ARG A 137 -1.99 19.86 4.34
C ARG A 137 -2.59 21.23 4.05
N THR A 138 -2.11 22.25 4.72
CA THR A 138 -2.39 23.65 4.38
C THR A 138 -1.28 24.19 3.50
N ASP A 139 -1.66 24.79 2.38
CA ASP A 139 -0.71 25.30 1.39
C ASP A 139 0.29 26.23 2.06
N ALA A 140 1.57 25.97 1.79
CA ALA A 140 2.63 26.82 2.26
C ALA A 140 2.43 28.23 1.70
N ARG A 141 2.40 29.24 2.56
CA ARG A 141 2.54 30.63 2.12
C ARG A 141 3.84 30.73 1.33
N SER A 142 3.72 31.02 0.02
CA SER A 142 4.78 31.28 -0.96
C SER A 142 6.23 30.98 -0.50
N GLY A 143 6.75 29.78 -0.81
CA GLY A 143 8.15 29.41 -0.60
C GLY A 143 8.49 28.78 0.76
N GLY A 144 7.50 28.56 1.63
CA GLY A 144 7.68 27.87 2.91
C GLY A 144 7.54 26.35 2.84
N ARG A 145 7.88 25.68 3.95
CA ARG A 145 7.52 24.27 4.16
C ARG A 145 6.00 24.13 4.27
N ALA A 146 5.49 23.01 3.79
CA ALA A 146 4.10 22.62 3.96
C ALA A 146 3.70 22.67 5.43
N GLN A 147 2.56 23.30 5.70
CA GLN A 147 1.96 23.32 7.02
C GLN A 147 0.90 22.22 7.08
N PHE A 148 0.68 21.70 8.28
CA PHE A 148 -0.29 20.63 8.51
C PHE A 148 -1.14 21.03 9.70
N ASP A 149 -2.43 21.20 9.45
CA ASP A 149 -3.40 21.52 10.47
C ASP A 149 -3.92 20.22 11.09
N LYS A 150 -3.90 20.17 12.42
CA LYS A 150 -4.37 19.02 13.17
C LYS A 150 -5.87 19.10 13.38
N ASN A 151 -6.58 18.26 12.64
CA ASN A 151 -8.02 18.07 12.78
C ASN A 151 -8.32 16.99 13.81
N SER A 152 -9.45 17.14 14.50
CA SER A 152 -9.98 16.13 15.42
C SER A 152 -11.43 15.80 15.06
N LEU A 153 -11.88 14.60 15.40
CA LEU A 153 -13.30 14.26 15.34
C LEU A 153 -14.06 15.18 16.31
N TRP A 154 -15.34 15.42 16.04
CA TRP A 154 -16.20 16.13 16.98
C TRP A 154 -16.25 15.37 18.31
N PHE A 155 -16.05 16.11 19.41
CA PHE A 155 -15.83 15.59 20.77
C PHE A 155 -14.55 14.78 21.00
N ALA A 156 -13.77 14.49 19.96
CA ALA A 156 -12.53 13.71 20.01
C ALA A 156 -12.65 12.40 20.85
N PRO A 157 -13.65 11.53 20.58
CA PRO A 157 -13.91 10.35 21.40
C PRO A 157 -12.73 9.37 21.45
N ASP A 158 -12.00 9.24 20.35
CA ASP A 158 -10.75 8.48 20.25
C ASP A 158 -9.66 9.01 21.20
N ALA A 159 -9.45 10.33 21.22
CA ALA A 159 -8.50 10.97 22.12
C ALA A 159 -8.95 10.88 23.59
N PHE A 160 -10.25 10.99 23.85
CA PHE A 160 -10.83 10.79 25.18
C PHE A 160 -10.56 9.36 25.68
N THR A 161 -10.87 8.34 24.89
CA THR A 161 -10.71 6.93 25.29
C THR A 161 -9.24 6.57 25.49
N ALA A 162 -8.35 7.02 24.59
CA ALA A 162 -6.91 6.84 24.76
C ALA A 162 -6.36 7.62 25.98
N GLY A 163 -6.82 8.84 26.21
CA GLY A 163 -6.47 9.66 27.36
C GLY A 163 -6.92 9.04 28.69
N LEU A 164 -8.11 8.46 28.74
CA LEU A 164 -8.63 7.73 29.89
C LEU A 164 -7.77 6.50 30.20
N PHE A 165 -7.41 5.71 29.18
CA PHE A 165 -6.51 4.57 29.40
C PHE A 165 -5.10 5.03 29.81
N ASN A 166 -4.58 6.11 29.24
CA ASN A 166 -3.32 6.72 29.68
C ASN A 166 -3.35 7.08 31.17
N LEU A 167 -4.41 7.75 31.63
CA LEU A 167 -4.62 8.08 33.05
C LEU A 167 -4.60 6.82 33.92
N LEU A 168 -5.33 5.77 33.53
CA LEU A 168 -5.39 4.51 34.27
C LEU A 168 -4.06 3.76 34.27
N SER A 169 -3.37 3.70 33.13
CA SER A 169 -2.05 3.04 32.97
C SER A 169 -0.93 3.75 33.73
N ASN A 170 -1.10 5.04 34.04
CA ASN A 170 -0.19 5.78 34.91
C ASN A 170 -0.55 5.61 36.40
N GLY A 171 -1.77 5.17 36.71
CA GLY A 171 -2.30 5.01 38.05
C GLY A 171 -2.58 3.55 38.40
N ALA A 172 -3.86 3.22 38.58
CA ALA A 172 -4.30 1.93 39.12
C ALA A 172 -4.01 0.71 38.22
N ALA A 173 -3.82 0.92 36.92
CA ALA A 173 -3.49 -0.12 35.94
C ALA A 173 -2.03 -0.06 35.47
N ARG A 174 -1.13 0.46 36.32
CA ARG A 174 0.29 0.61 35.99
C ARG A 174 1.00 -0.74 35.85
N GLY A 175 1.55 -0.97 34.66
CA GLY A 175 2.52 -2.04 34.41
C GLY A 175 3.96 -1.56 34.57
N GLU A 176 4.92 -2.40 34.15
CA GLU A 176 6.35 -2.02 34.08
C GLU A 176 6.59 -0.84 33.15
N THR A 177 5.84 -0.81 32.04
CA THR A 177 5.80 0.32 31.10
C THR A 177 4.41 0.93 31.13
N THR A 178 4.34 2.26 31.20
CA THR A 178 3.07 2.98 31.08
C THR A 178 2.67 3.05 29.62
N PHE A 179 1.37 3.06 29.31
CA PHE A 179 0.93 3.09 27.92
C PHE A 179 1.42 4.33 27.18
N ALA A 180 1.37 5.49 27.86
CA ALA A 180 1.88 6.76 27.34
C ALA A 180 3.37 6.72 26.98
N SER A 181 4.17 5.86 27.64
CA SER A 181 5.59 5.74 27.32
C SER A 181 5.88 5.07 25.97
N ALA A 182 4.94 4.26 25.45
CA ALA A 182 5.02 3.66 24.12
C ALA A 182 4.13 4.39 23.10
N TYR A 183 3.01 4.96 23.56
CA TYR A 183 2.02 5.67 22.75
C TYR A 183 1.64 7.01 23.40
N PRO A 184 2.53 8.02 23.35
CA PRO A 184 2.24 9.34 23.91
C PRO A 184 0.92 9.93 23.37
N ASN A 185 0.67 9.72 22.08
CA ASN A 185 -0.56 10.12 21.40
C ASN A 185 -1.00 9.02 20.43
N LEU A 186 -1.79 8.07 20.96
CA LEU A 186 -2.24 6.92 20.19
C LEU A 186 -3.09 7.28 18.96
N PRO A 187 -4.09 8.18 19.02
CA PRO A 187 -4.89 8.51 17.82
C PRO A 187 -4.06 9.06 16.67
N GLU A 188 -3.03 9.83 16.99
CA GLU A 188 -2.06 10.34 16.03
C GLU A 188 -1.17 9.24 15.47
N TRP A 189 -0.64 8.35 16.33
CA TRP A 189 0.11 7.17 15.89
C TRP A 189 -0.70 6.26 14.96
N VAL A 190 -1.96 5.98 15.29
CA VAL A 190 -2.85 5.15 14.47
C VAL A 190 -3.01 5.76 13.08
N TRP A 191 -3.30 7.07 13.00
CA TRP A 191 -3.43 7.77 11.72
C TRP A 191 -2.11 7.76 10.93
N TRP A 192 -0.98 8.06 11.57
CA TRP A 192 0.34 8.11 10.96
C TRP A 192 0.77 6.80 10.31
N SER A 193 0.54 5.71 11.04
CA SER A 193 0.88 4.37 10.58
C SER A 193 -0.14 3.82 9.58
N GLY A 194 -1.41 4.25 9.65
CA GLY A 194 -2.48 3.85 8.73
C GLY A 194 -2.47 4.60 7.39
N ASN A 195 -1.83 5.78 7.32
CA ASN A 195 -1.70 6.58 6.11
C ASN A 195 -0.61 6.01 5.19
N THR A 196 -0.93 4.92 4.49
CA THR A 196 0.01 4.20 3.63
C THR A 196 0.30 4.94 2.32
N MET A 197 1.45 4.63 1.69
CA MET A 197 1.81 5.19 0.38
C MET A 197 0.84 4.69 -0.71
N GLN A 198 0.54 3.39 -0.66
CA GLN A 198 -0.36 2.69 -1.56
C GLN A 198 -1.34 1.84 -0.75
N GLN A 199 -2.47 1.45 -1.36
CA GLN A 199 -3.45 0.58 -0.68
C GLN A 199 -2.84 -0.80 -0.35
N GLU A 200 -1.81 -1.20 -1.10
CA GLU A 200 -1.10 -2.46 -0.93
C GLU A 200 -0.01 -2.41 0.14
N SER A 201 0.47 -1.22 0.54
CA SER A 201 1.49 -1.12 1.58
C SER A 201 0.90 -1.44 2.94
N SER A 202 1.55 -2.32 3.70
CA SER A 202 1.04 -2.69 5.02
C SER A 202 1.43 -1.64 6.08
N PRO A 203 0.50 -1.20 6.93
CA PRO A 203 0.80 -0.29 8.05
C PRO A 203 1.61 -0.97 9.17
N ALA A 204 1.59 -2.30 9.22
CA ALA A 204 2.28 -3.14 10.20
C ALA A 204 3.26 -4.10 9.52
N VAL A 205 4.30 -4.50 10.25
CA VAL A 205 5.27 -5.49 9.76
C VAL A 205 4.68 -6.90 9.68
N TYR A 206 5.26 -7.72 8.82
CA TYR A 206 4.87 -9.12 8.67
C TYR A 206 5.54 -10.01 9.72
N VAL A 207 4.77 -10.97 10.24
CA VAL A 207 5.26 -12.09 11.03
C VAL A 207 4.85 -13.35 10.27
N ASP A 208 5.77 -13.87 9.48
CA ASP A 208 5.52 -14.99 8.57
C ASP A 208 6.73 -15.94 8.53
N LYS A 209 6.67 -16.95 7.66
CA LYS A 209 7.76 -17.89 7.44
C LYS A 209 9.05 -17.24 6.92
N ASP A 210 8.97 -16.04 6.36
CA ASP A 210 10.10 -15.31 5.79
C ASP A 210 10.76 -14.38 6.84
N GLY A 211 10.16 -14.24 8.02
CA GLY A 211 10.78 -13.60 9.18
C GLY A 211 9.79 -12.98 10.16
N ASP A 212 10.33 -12.57 11.31
CA ASP A 212 9.62 -11.81 12.33
C ASP A 212 10.02 -10.33 12.21
N GLY A 213 9.20 -9.55 11.50
CA GLY A 213 9.42 -8.12 11.34
C GLY A 213 9.26 -7.30 12.62
N VAL A 214 8.66 -7.85 13.68
CA VAL A 214 8.53 -7.18 14.98
C VAL A 214 9.88 -7.20 15.69
N LYS A 215 10.53 -8.37 15.70
CA LYS A 215 11.83 -8.56 16.37
C LYS A 215 13.02 -8.12 15.53
N ASN A 216 12.97 -8.42 14.23
CA ASN A 216 14.12 -8.29 13.33
C ASN A 216 13.84 -7.34 12.15
N GLY A 217 12.83 -6.47 12.27
CA GLY A 217 12.42 -5.60 11.17
C GLY A 217 13.33 -4.39 10.95
N ILE A 218 14.00 -3.92 11.99
CA ILE A 218 14.90 -2.77 11.93
C ILE A 218 16.09 -2.92 12.88
N GLU A 219 17.16 -2.18 12.60
CA GLU A 219 18.26 -1.92 13.53
C GLU A 219 18.62 -0.44 13.54
N ALA A 220 19.07 0.06 14.69
CA ALA A 220 19.58 1.42 14.82
C ALA A 220 21.01 1.37 15.39
N PRO A 221 22.03 1.05 14.58
CA PRO A 221 23.39 0.85 15.06
C PRO A 221 23.99 2.09 15.73
N THR A 222 23.58 3.29 15.32
CA THR A 222 24.07 4.56 15.88
C THR A 222 23.00 5.64 15.85
N TRP A 223 23.05 6.53 16.83
CA TRP A 223 22.30 7.79 16.83
C TRP A 223 23.18 8.93 17.36
N TRP A 224 22.81 10.18 17.07
CA TRP A 224 23.59 11.36 17.45
C TRP A 224 22.71 12.60 17.64
N GLU A 225 23.21 13.57 18.39
CA GLU A 225 22.63 14.90 18.46
C GLU A 225 23.27 15.82 17.42
N GLN A 226 22.45 16.43 16.56
CA GLN A 226 22.87 17.33 15.51
C GLN A 226 22.56 18.78 15.94
N ARG A 227 23.61 19.52 16.28
CA ARG A 227 23.50 20.92 16.76
C ARG A 227 23.48 21.93 15.63
N GLU A 228 24.16 21.64 14.53
CA GLU A 228 24.22 22.51 13.36
C GLU A 228 23.09 22.19 12.39
N GLY A 229 22.71 23.18 11.57
CA GLY A 229 21.75 22.96 10.50
C GLY A 229 22.21 21.89 9.51
N VAL A 230 21.27 21.15 8.93
CA VAL A 230 21.54 20.10 7.95
C VAL A 230 21.26 20.64 6.56
N GLN A 231 22.26 20.61 5.68
CA GLN A 231 22.05 20.92 4.26
C GLN A 231 21.22 19.81 3.62
N ALA A 232 20.05 20.17 3.10
CA ALA A 232 19.09 19.24 2.54
C ALA A 232 18.39 19.85 1.33
N GLN A 233 17.58 19.03 0.67
CA GLN A 233 16.80 19.40 -0.50
C GLN A 233 15.32 19.37 -0.12
N TYR A 234 14.58 20.43 -0.44
CA TYR A 234 13.14 20.50 -0.22
C TYR A 234 12.40 20.51 -1.54
N ARG A 235 11.31 19.74 -1.67
CA ARG A 235 10.44 19.84 -2.84
C ARG A 235 9.61 21.12 -2.74
N SER A 236 9.67 22.00 -3.73
CA SER A 236 8.86 23.22 -3.71
C SER A 236 7.42 23.00 -4.20
N THR A 237 7.17 21.91 -4.92
CA THR A 237 5.84 21.53 -5.42
C THR A 237 5.44 20.11 -5.02
N ILE A 238 4.14 19.85 -4.97
CA ILE A 238 3.59 18.50 -4.78
C ILE A 238 3.82 17.72 -6.07
N ALA A 239 4.31 16.48 -5.97
CA ALA A 239 4.40 15.58 -7.10
C ALA A 239 3.01 15.40 -7.72
N THR A 240 2.85 15.82 -8.97
CA THR A 240 1.59 15.65 -9.70
C THR A 240 1.74 14.52 -10.71
N ARG A 241 0.64 14.09 -11.31
CA ARG A 241 0.72 13.13 -12.44
C ARG A 241 1.49 13.69 -13.65
N ILE A 242 1.54 15.01 -13.78
CA ILE A 242 2.21 15.71 -14.90
C ILE A 242 3.69 15.92 -14.57
N GLU A 243 4.00 16.23 -13.31
CA GLU A 243 5.35 16.43 -12.79
C GLU A 243 5.57 15.45 -11.62
N PRO A 244 5.89 14.17 -11.91
CA PRO A 244 6.09 13.15 -10.87
C PRO A 244 7.36 13.43 -10.04
N ASP A 245 8.33 14.11 -10.64
CA ASP A 245 9.61 14.50 -10.02
C ASP A 245 9.63 16.02 -9.80
N PRO A 246 9.03 16.52 -8.72
CA PRO A 246 9.00 17.96 -8.44
C PRO A 246 10.42 18.49 -8.27
N ARG A 247 10.60 19.77 -8.61
CA ARG A 247 11.88 20.44 -8.40
C ARG A 247 12.24 20.46 -6.92
N HIS A 248 13.52 20.21 -6.67
CA HIS A 248 14.10 20.27 -5.34
C HIS A 248 15.00 21.49 -5.24
N GLU A 249 14.87 22.20 -4.12
CA GLU A 249 15.64 23.40 -3.81
C GLU A 249 16.54 23.13 -2.60
N ALA A 250 17.79 23.54 -2.70
CA ALA A 250 18.74 23.41 -1.59
C ALA A 250 18.29 24.32 -0.44
N GLN A 251 18.13 23.74 0.74
CA GLN A 251 17.71 24.43 1.95
C GLN A 251 18.46 23.88 3.16
N THR A 252 18.94 24.78 4.01
CA THR A 252 19.46 24.38 5.32
C THR A 252 18.30 24.21 6.30
N TYR A 253 18.10 22.99 6.80
CA TYR A 253 17.16 22.74 7.88
C TYR A 253 17.77 23.22 9.21
N THR A 254 17.14 24.20 9.85
CA THR A 254 17.48 24.61 11.20
C THR A 254 16.38 24.14 12.16
N PRO A 255 16.71 23.43 13.26
CA PRO A 255 15.71 23.05 14.26
C PRO A 255 14.98 24.27 14.81
N ARG A 256 13.73 24.07 15.25
CA ARG A 256 12.93 25.14 15.84
C ARG A 256 13.60 25.70 17.09
N SER A 257 13.31 26.95 17.44
CA SER A 257 13.82 27.55 18.68
C SER A 257 13.45 26.70 19.90
N GLY A 258 14.44 26.30 20.70
CA GLY A 258 14.26 25.39 21.86
C GLY A 258 14.31 23.90 21.53
N ASN A 259 14.45 23.55 20.24
CA ASN A 259 14.60 22.17 19.79
C ASN A 259 16.07 21.85 19.42
N LYS A 260 16.35 20.56 19.32
CA LYS A 260 17.58 19.99 18.74
C LYS A 260 17.20 18.97 17.66
N LEU A 261 18.14 18.68 16.77
CA LEU A 261 18.00 17.55 15.86
C LEU A 261 18.58 16.29 16.51
N ILE A 262 17.86 15.18 16.43
CA ILE A 262 18.40 13.84 16.69
C ILE A 262 18.47 13.10 15.37
N GLY A 263 19.68 12.68 14.97
CA GLY A 263 19.89 11.81 13.82
C GLY A 263 19.96 10.34 14.25
N VAL A 264 19.36 9.45 13.49
CA VAL A 264 19.41 8.00 13.70
C VAL A 264 19.78 7.33 12.39
N ASN A 265 20.84 6.51 12.41
CA ASN A 265 21.16 5.61 11.32
C ASN A 265 20.25 4.39 11.47
N LEU A 266 19.36 4.17 10.51
CA LEU A 266 18.35 3.13 10.54
C LEU A 266 18.59 2.13 9.41
N THR A 267 18.73 0.86 9.77
CA THR A 267 18.78 -0.26 8.83
C THR A 267 17.39 -0.90 8.77
N LEU A 268 16.71 -0.76 7.65
CA LEU A 268 15.45 -1.42 7.35
C LEU A 268 15.74 -2.82 6.80
N ARG A 269 15.24 -3.85 7.48
CA ARG A 269 15.50 -5.24 7.13
C ARG A 269 14.35 -5.84 6.34
N ARG A 270 14.66 -6.80 5.47
CA ARG A 270 13.67 -7.51 4.64
C ARG A 270 12.40 -7.98 5.38
N PRO A 271 12.44 -8.50 6.63
CA PRO A 271 11.22 -8.88 7.34
C PRO A 271 10.18 -7.76 7.52
N SER A 272 10.60 -6.49 7.59
CA SER A 272 9.70 -5.33 7.71
C SER A 272 9.22 -4.75 6.37
N ALA A 273 9.67 -5.29 5.24
CA ALA A 273 9.27 -4.87 3.90
C ALA A 273 7.89 -5.41 3.50
N ASP A 274 7.21 -4.74 2.56
CA ASP A 274 6.02 -5.30 1.91
C ASP A 274 6.39 -6.51 1.07
N ARG A 275 5.53 -7.53 1.10
CA ARG A 275 5.67 -8.73 0.29
C ARG A 275 5.04 -8.49 -1.08
N GLN A 276 5.84 -8.44 -2.13
CA GLN A 276 5.36 -8.55 -3.51
C GLN A 276 5.75 -9.92 -4.07
N LYS A 277 5.04 -10.40 -5.11
CA LYS A 277 5.18 -11.78 -5.63
C LYS A 277 6.63 -12.19 -5.93
N PHE A 278 7.51 -11.24 -6.26
CA PHE A 278 8.90 -11.52 -6.64
C PHE A 278 9.94 -10.66 -5.91
N THR A 279 9.51 -9.65 -5.17
CA THR A 279 10.41 -8.67 -4.54
C THR A 279 9.89 -8.27 -3.17
N ALA A 280 10.79 -7.85 -2.31
CA ALA A 280 10.46 -7.20 -1.05
C ALA A 280 10.81 -5.71 -1.21
N ILE A 281 9.88 -4.83 -0.84
CA ILE A 281 10.06 -3.37 -1.01
C ILE A 281 9.61 -2.66 0.25
N HIS A 282 10.42 -1.72 0.74
CA HIS A 282 10.02 -0.79 1.78
C HIS A 282 9.30 0.40 1.14
N ASN A 283 7.97 0.34 1.08
CA ASN A 283 7.14 1.49 0.74
C ASN A 283 6.69 2.18 2.01
N PHE A 284 7.09 3.42 2.23
CA PHE A 284 6.75 4.11 3.48
C PHE A 284 6.60 5.62 3.31
N ARG A 285 5.88 6.21 4.25
CA ARG A 285 5.89 7.65 4.50
C ARG A 285 6.73 7.95 5.73
N PRO A 286 7.28 9.18 5.89
CA PRO A 286 7.97 9.57 7.11
C PRO A 286 7.17 9.29 8.38
N THR A 287 5.84 9.43 8.34
CA THR A 287 4.95 9.16 9.47
C THR A 287 4.96 7.71 9.95
N MET A 288 5.44 6.77 9.14
CA MET A 288 5.62 5.37 9.55
C MET A 288 6.89 5.15 10.38
N ILE A 289 7.77 6.15 10.43
CA ILE A 289 8.95 6.16 11.29
C ILE A 289 8.66 7.14 12.43
N ARG A 290 8.94 6.74 13.67
CA ARG A 290 8.88 7.67 14.80
C ARG A 290 9.97 7.39 15.81
N ILE A 291 10.46 8.45 16.43
CA ILE A 291 11.25 8.37 17.65
C ILE A 291 10.33 8.59 18.84
N VAL A 292 10.46 7.75 19.87
CA VAL A 292 9.70 7.84 21.12
C VAL A 292 10.68 8.00 22.27
N GLY A 293 10.33 8.89 23.20
CA GLY A 293 11.17 9.22 24.33
C GLY A 293 10.43 10.05 25.36
N GLU A 294 11.18 10.76 26.20
CA GLU A 294 10.64 11.61 27.25
C GLU A 294 11.29 12.99 27.18
N ASP A 295 10.52 14.04 27.39
CA ASP A 295 11.01 15.40 27.63
C ASP A 295 10.57 15.89 29.03
N ASP A 296 10.77 17.17 29.34
CA ASP A 296 10.39 17.74 30.64
C ASP A 296 8.87 17.74 30.89
N SER A 297 8.05 17.60 29.85
CA SER A 297 6.58 17.55 29.91
C SER A 297 6.03 16.13 30.01
N GLY A 298 6.86 15.11 29.73
CA GLY A 298 6.50 13.70 29.82
C GLY A 298 6.82 12.91 28.55
N PRO A 299 6.13 11.80 28.30
CA PRO A 299 6.32 11.01 27.09
C PRO A 299 6.03 11.83 25.83
N TYR A 300 6.94 11.75 24.85
CA TYR A 300 6.88 12.51 23.61
C TYR A 300 7.25 11.62 22.41
N HIS A 301 6.71 11.93 21.24
CA HIS A 301 7.09 11.29 19.98
C HIS A 301 7.26 12.31 18.86
N ALA A 302 8.11 11.99 17.90
CA ALA A 302 8.30 12.80 16.70
C ALA A 302 8.51 11.92 15.46
N PHE A 303 8.19 12.46 14.29
CA PHE A 303 8.46 11.85 12.99
C PHE A 303 9.66 12.53 12.30
N PRO A 304 10.29 11.89 11.32
CA PRO A 304 11.42 12.45 10.62
C PRO A 304 11.04 13.76 9.91
N VAL A 305 11.88 14.76 10.07
CA VAL A 305 11.84 16.03 9.31
C VAL A 305 12.83 16.02 8.15
N ILE A 306 13.82 15.12 8.20
CA ILE A 306 14.79 14.89 7.13
C ILE A 306 14.98 13.38 6.97
N VAL A 307 15.09 12.91 5.73
CA VAL A 307 15.46 11.54 5.39
C VAL A 307 16.60 11.57 4.38
N THR A 308 17.64 10.79 4.61
CA THR A 308 18.77 10.57 3.67
C THR A 308 18.73 9.13 3.18
N GLY A 309 19.36 8.86 2.04
CA GLY A 309 19.50 7.50 1.51
C GLY A 309 18.21 6.84 0.98
N ALA A 310 17.04 7.44 1.20
CA ALA A 310 15.75 6.91 0.77
C ALA A 310 15.27 7.43 -0.59
N ASP A 311 15.84 8.53 -1.07
CA ASP A 311 15.33 9.23 -2.25
C ASP A 311 16.26 9.06 -3.46
N ARG A 312 15.75 8.38 -4.49
CA ARG A 312 16.52 8.03 -5.70
C ARG A 312 16.96 9.26 -6.50
N PRO A 313 16.08 10.25 -6.80
CA PRO A 313 16.46 11.43 -7.56
C PRO A 313 17.57 12.25 -6.91
N LEU A 314 17.69 12.16 -5.57
CA LEU A 314 18.64 12.94 -4.79
C LEU A 314 19.99 12.23 -4.58
N ARG A 315 20.17 11.01 -5.11
CA ARG A 315 21.44 10.25 -5.04
C ARG A 315 22.05 10.17 -3.64
N GLY A 316 21.20 10.11 -2.61
CA GLY A 316 21.62 10.02 -1.20
C GLY A 316 21.69 11.35 -0.47
N ALA A 317 21.50 12.48 -1.15
CA ALA A 317 21.40 13.77 -0.49
C ALA A 317 20.24 13.78 0.50
N ALA A 318 20.40 14.56 1.57
CA ALA A 318 19.37 14.73 2.56
C ALA A 318 18.15 15.43 1.96
N ARG A 319 16.96 14.92 2.27
CA ARG A 319 15.68 15.51 1.85
C ARG A 319 14.94 16.02 3.07
N ILE A 320 14.49 17.27 3.04
CA ILE A 320 13.48 17.75 4.00
C ILE A 320 12.15 17.13 3.61
N VAL A 321 11.52 16.42 4.54
CA VAL A 321 10.31 15.64 4.26
C VAL A 321 9.08 16.25 4.92
N ASP A 322 7.96 16.11 4.22
CA ASP A 322 6.63 16.36 4.76
C ASP A 322 5.98 15.02 5.20
N PRO A 323 5.02 15.01 6.14
CA PRO A 323 4.23 13.84 6.50
C PRO A 323 3.66 13.00 5.34
N ASP A 324 3.34 13.63 4.21
CA ASP A 324 2.78 12.99 3.02
C ASP A 324 3.85 12.62 1.96
N SER A 325 5.14 12.80 2.26
CA SER A 325 6.24 12.37 1.39
C SER A 325 6.27 10.85 1.30
N THR A 326 6.69 10.31 0.15
CA THR A 326 6.62 8.88 -0.13
C THR A 326 7.98 8.35 -0.56
N PHE A 327 8.37 7.19 -0.03
CA PHE A 327 9.65 6.54 -0.30
C PHE A 327 9.46 5.08 -0.70
N SER A 328 10.34 4.59 -1.58
CA SER A 328 10.35 3.20 -2.04
C SER A 328 11.78 2.69 -2.16
N LEU A 329 12.15 1.79 -1.25
CA LEU A 329 13.49 1.17 -1.21
C LEU A 329 13.40 -0.32 -1.49
N SER A 330 14.35 -0.85 -2.27
CA SER A 330 14.48 -2.31 -2.43
C SER A 330 14.83 -2.92 -1.08
N ALA A 331 14.22 -4.05 -0.75
CA ALA A 331 14.56 -4.87 0.40
C ALA A 331 15.21 -6.20 -0.02
N GLU A 332 15.81 -6.24 -1.22
CA GLU A 332 16.71 -7.34 -1.63
C GLU A 332 17.92 -7.43 -0.70
N ASN A 333 18.46 -6.27 -0.32
CA ASN A 333 19.43 -6.09 0.74
C ASN A 333 18.82 -5.23 1.86
N ASP A 334 19.45 -5.23 3.03
CA ASP A 334 19.10 -4.32 4.11
C ASP A 334 19.27 -2.87 3.63
N ALA A 335 18.20 -2.07 3.72
CA ALA A 335 18.20 -0.69 3.25
C ALA A 335 18.63 0.24 4.39
N GLN A 336 19.71 0.99 4.21
CA GLN A 336 20.21 1.94 5.20
C GLN A 336 19.77 3.36 4.88
N ILE A 337 19.20 4.04 5.86
CA ILE A 337 18.78 5.45 5.77
C ILE A 337 19.22 6.19 7.02
N ASP A 338 19.45 7.50 6.92
CA ASP A 338 19.52 8.36 8.11
C ASP A 338 18.23 9.17 8.21
N VAL A 339 17.67 9.22 9.41
CA VAL A 339 16.48 10.01 9.70
C VAL A 339 16.78 11.02 10.79
N TYR A 340 16.29 12.24 10.62
CA TYR A 340 16.48 13.32 11.61
C TYR A 340 15.14 13.76 12.17
N PHE A 341 15.09 13.93 13.49
CA PHE A 341 13.91 14.33 14.23
C PHE A 341 14.14 15.70 14.87
N ASP A 342 13.20 16.61 14.71
CA ASP A 342 13.19 17.92 15.37
C ASP A 342 12.42 17.79 16.69
N VAL A 343 13.16 17.72 17.80
CA VAL A 343 12.64 17.37 19.13
C VAL A 343 13.02 18.42 20.17
N PRO A 344 12.27 18.56 21.29
CA PRO A 344 12.66 19.45 22.38
C PRO A 344 14.09 19.22 22.86
N ALA A 345 14.80 20.28 23.28
CA ALA A 345 16.19 20.16 23.72
C ALA A 345 16.39 19.16 24.87
N SER A 346 15.41 19.04 25.77
CA SER A 346 15.40 18.09 26.89
C SER A 346 15.01 16.66 26.52
N PHE A 347 14.63 16.41 25.26
CA PHE A 347 14.19 15.09 24.81
C PHE A 347 15.29 14.03 24.97
N LYS A 348 14.92 12.92 25.60
CA LYS A 348 15.72 11.71 25.81
C LYS A 348 15.09 10.55 25.02
N PRO A 349 15.73 10.09 23.94
CA PRO A 349 15.18 9.00 23.14
C PRO A 349 15.16 7.69 23.93
N ARG A 350 14.10 6.90 23.75
CA ARG A 350 13.96 5.55 24.32
C ARG A 350 14.06 4.48 23.23
N PHE A 351 13.31 4.65 22.15
CA PHE A 351 13.33 3.73 21.01
C PHE A 351 12.93 4.45 19.73
N ILE A 352 13.30 3.86 18.60
CA ILE A 352 12.78 4.20 17.28
C ILE A 352 11.88 3.07 16.80
N GLU A 353 10.80 3.42 16.10
CA GLU A 353 9.84 2.49 15.54
C GLU A 353 9.71 2.73 14.03
N TYR A 354 9.63 1.64 13.26
CA TYR A 354 9.34 1.65 11.83
C TYR A 354 8.18 0.71 11.52
N ARG A 355 7.11 1.24 10.93
CA ARG A 355 5.81 0.56 10.83
C ARG A 355 5.34 0.11 12.22
N ARG A 356 4.08 -0.31 12.36
CA ARG A 356 3.60 -0.74 13.69
C ARG A 356 4.46 -1.93 14.17
N PHE A 357 5.00 -1.80 15.37
CA PHE A 357 5.70 -2.83 16.16
C PHE A 357 7.17 -3.14 15.84
N ALA A 358 7.75 -2.73 14.70
CA ALA A 358 9.20 -2.91 14.51
C ALA A 358 9.94 -1.85 15.32
N ARG A 359 10.49 -2.23 16.48
CA ARG A 359 11.11 -1.32 17.45
C ARG A 359 12.55 -1.72 17.70
N VAL A 360 13.40 -0.72 17.91
CA VAL A 360 14.76 -0.90 18.43
C VAL A 360 15.04 0.17 19.47
N ALA A 361 15.56 -0.25 20.62
CA ALA A 361 15.93 0.64 21.71
C ALA A 361 17.10 1.55 21.29
N LEU A 362 17.07 2.80 21.72
CA LEU A 362 18.14 3.77 21.50
C LEU A 362 18.96 3.88 22.79
N GLU A 363 19.89 2.95 22.97
CA GLU A 363 20.72 2.91 24.17
C GLU A 363 21.71 4.08 24.22
N ALA A 364 22.03 4.55 25.43
CA ALA A 364 22.99 5.65 25.62
C ALA A 364 24.39 5.32 25.08
N GLY A 365 24.79 4.04 25.08
CA GLY A 365 26.06 3.58 24.51
C GLY A 365 26.12 3.67 22.98
N ALA A 366 24.98 3.73 22.30
CA ALA A 366 24.91 3.92 20.84
C ALA A 366 25.00 5.40 20.42
N LEU A 367 25.11 6.32 21.38
CA LEU A 367 25.33 7.73 21.12
C LEU A 367 26.71 7.94 20.51
N SER A 368 26.74 8.36 19.26
CA SER A 368 27.94 8.55 18.45
C SER A 368 28.12 10.02 18.07
N LYS A 369 29.30 10.35 17.53
CA LYS A 369 29.51 11.63 16.85
C LYS A 369 28.75 11.62 15.52
N THR A 370 28.26 12.78 15.07
CA THR A 370 27.62 12.95 13.76
C THR A 370 28.42 12.21 12.68
N PRO A 371 27.85 11.16 12.06
CA PRO A 371 28.51 10.46 10.98
C PRO A 371 28.61 11.37 9.76
N LYS A 372 29.64 11.16 8.94
CA LYS A 372 29.66 11.77 7.61
C LYS A 372 28.44 11.25 6.83
N PRO A 373 27.73 12.11 6.08
CA PRO A 373 26.63 11.68 5.23
C PRO A 373 27.08 10.50 4.37
N ARG A 374 26.35 9.38 4.43
CA ARG A 374 26.67 8.23 3.58
C ARG A 374 26.21 8.54 2.16
N PRO A 375 27.07 8.39 1.14
CA PRO A 375 26.56 8.28 -0.22
C PRO A 375 25.62 7.08 -0.24
N LEU A 376 24.49 7.22 -0.95
CA LEU A 376 23.59 6.10 -1.19
C LEU A 376 24.44 4.92 -1.67
N ALA A 377 24.18 3.70 -1.19
CA ALA A 377 24.67 2.51 -1.87
C ALA A 377 23.98 2.54 -3.25
N MET A 378 24.58 3.29 -4.17
CA MET A 378 24.12 3.36 -5.53
C MET A 378 24.10 1.92 -5.99
N ARG A 379 22.93 1.51 -6.50
CA ARG A 379 22.88 0.47 -7.52
C ARG A 379 24.11 0.64 -8.40
N THR A 380 24.83 -0.45 -8.68
CA THR A 380 26.09 -0.36 -9.44
C THR A 380 25.88 0.54 -10.66
N ALA A 381 26.91 1.26 -11.10
CA ALA A 381 26.79 2.12 -12.29
C ALA A 381 26.16 1.36 -13.47
N ASP A 382 26.27 0.03 -13.52
CA ASP A 382 25.56 -0.86 -14.44
C ASP A 382 24.04 -0.92 -14.21
N GLU A 383 23.55 -1.06 -12.98
CA GLU A 383 22.12 -1.02 -12.66
C GLU A 383 21.52 0.40 -12.81
N GLU A 384 22.27 1.45 -12.49
CA GLU A 384 21.84 2.85 -12.66
C GLU A 384 21.91 3.30 -14.13
N SER A 385 22.93 2.87 -14.89
CA SER A 385 22.97 3.06 -16.34
C SER A 385 21.92 2.22 -17.05
N LEU A 386 21.58 1.03 -16.55
CA LEU A 386 20.40 0.31 -17.00
C LEU A 386 19.19 1.23 -16.84
N PHE A 387 18.88 1.65 -15.61
CA PHE A 387 17.71 2.48 -15.25
C PHE A 387 17.65 3.85 -15.97
N GLN A 388 18.77 4.58 -16.08
CA GLN A 388 18.84 5.86 -16.79
C GLN A 388 18.82 5.69 -18.31
N ASN A 389 19.40 4.62 -18.86
CA ASN A 389 19.18 4.27 -20.27
C ASN A 389 17.70 3.88 -20.52
N LEU A 390 17.00 3.31 -19.53
CA LEU A 390 15.54 3.06 -19.63
C LEU A 390 14.71 4.35 -19.67
N GLN A 391 15.17 5.44 -19.04
CA GLN A 391 14.45 6.72 -19.02
C GLN A 391 14.83 7.68 -20.15
N ASN A 392 16.10 7.66 -20.61
CA ASN A 392 16.63 8.64 -21.56
C ASN A 392 16.65 8.17 -23.03
N GLN A 393 16.49 6.87 -23.31
CA GLN A 393 16.24 6.44 -24.69
C GLN A 393 14.79 6.75 -25.06
N GLY A 394 14.61 7.54 -26.12
CA GLY A 394 13.31 7.77 -26.75
C GLY A 394 12.54 6.46 -26.92
N PHE A 395 11.47 6.38 -26.15
CA PHE A 395 10.67 5.23 -25.70
C PHE A 395 10.02 4.34 -26.79
N LEU A 396 10.24 4.58 -28.09
CA LEU A 396 9.29 4.13 -29.13
C LEU A 396 9.92 3.57 -30.43
N GLY A 397 11.25 3.49 -30.56
CA GLY A 397 11.88 3.16 -31.85
C GLY A 397 11.98 1.67 -32.24
N GLY A 398 11.78 0.71 -31.32
CA GLY A 398 12.25 -0.67 -31.58
C GLY A 398 11.41 -1.85 -31.06
N ALA A 399 10.30 -1.62 -30.36
CA ALA A 399 9.63 -2.69 -29.61
C ALA A 399 8.52 -3.44 -30.36
N THR A 400 7.91 -2.84 -31.39
CA THR A 400 6.92 -3.52 -32.24
C THR A 400 7.60 -4.25 -33.37
N GLU A 401 7.44 -5.56 -33.45
CA GLU A 401 7.84 -6.31 -34.65
C GLU A 401 6.90 -5.96 -35.80
N GLY A 402 7.42 -5.30 -36.84
CA GLY A 402 6.65 -4.98 -38.04
C GLY A 402 6.01 -6.22 -38.70
N SER A 403 6.64 -7.39 -38.59
CA SER A 403 6.16 -8.65 -39.18
C SER A 403 5.07 -9.37 -38.37
N GLY A 404 4.62 -8.83 -37.24
CA GLY A 404 3.58 -9.45 -36.39
C GLY A 404 2.59 -8.46 -35.80
N THR A 405 2.65 -7.19 -36.21
CA THR A 405 1.79 -6.12 -35.71
C THR A 405 0.98 -5.57 -36.87
N GLY A 406 -0.34 -5.62 -36.77
CA GLY A 406 -1.23 -5.20 -37.86
C GLY A 406 -2.59 -5.89 -37.84
N ASP A 407 -3.30 -5.74 -38.95
CA ASP A 407 -4.57 -6.42 -39.23
C ASP A 407 -4.30 -7.88 -39.60
N LEU A 408 -4.06 -8.69 -38.58
CA LEU A 408 -3.68 -10.09 -38.74
C LEU A 408 -4.75 -10.98 -38.12
N GLU A 409 -5.47 -11.72 -38.96
CA GLU A 409 -6.27 -12.86 -38.51
C GLU A 409 -5.38 -14.08 -38.22
N ARG A 410 -4.15 -14.10 -38.77
CA ARG A 410 -3.23 -15.23 -38.65
C ARG A 410 -2.44 -15.18 -37.33
N LEU A 411 -2.38 -16.30 -36.64
CA LEU A 411 -1.55 -16.52 -35.46
C LEU A 411 -0.06 -16.60 -35.86
N PRO A 412 0.88 -16.19 -34.98
CA PRO A 412 2.31 -16.32 -35.26
C PRO A 412 2.84 -17.75 -35.08
N PHE A 413 1.96 -18.70 -34.75
CA PHE A 413 2.24 -20.12 -34.61
C PHE A 413 1.06 -20.92 -35.17
N ALA A 414 1.32 -22.16 -35.56
CA ALA A 414 0.32 -23.09 -36.05
C ALA A 414 -0.02 -24.12 -34.97
N LEU A 415 -1.31 -24.34 -34.72
CA LEU A 415 -1.79 -25.33 -33.76
C LEU A 415 -2.25 -26.60 -34.46
N SER A 416 -1.99 -27.76 -33.85
CA SER A 416 -2.61 -29.03 -34.26
C SER A 416 -4.12 -28.97 -34.00
N PRO A 417 -4.97 -29.38 -34.96
CA PRO A 417 -6.40 -29.52 -34.72
C PRO A 417 -6.72 -30.45 -33.54
N ALA A 418 -5.91 -31.48 -33.32
CA ALA A 418 -6.10 -32.42 -32.22
C ALA A 418 -5.85 -31.75 -30.86
N ALA A 419 -4.83 -30.89 -30.77
CA ALA A 419 -4.53 -30.13 -29.55
C ALA A 419 -5.54 -28.99 -29.31
N ALA A 420 -6.06 -28.39 -30.39
CA ALA A 420 -7.04 -27.31 -30.32
C ALA A 420 -8.45 -27.80 -29.92
N ARG A 421 -8.85 -29.02 -30.29
CA ARG A 421 -10.16 -29.60 -29.95
C ARG A 421 -10.30 -29.83 -28.44
N GLY A 422 -11.17 -29.05 -27.81
CA GLY A 422 -11.42 -29.10 -26.37
C GLY A 422 -11.12 -27.75 -25.70
N PRO A 423 -9.85 -27.35 -25.59
CA PRO A 423 -9.47 -26.06 -25.01
C PRO A 423 -9.91 -24.85 -25.84
N LEU A 424 -10.07 -25.03 -27.17
CA LEU A 424 -10.54 -24.00 -28.10
C LEU A 424 -11.87 -24.39 -28.74
N SER A 425 -12.73 -23.39 -28.92
CA SER A 425 -13.89 -23.44 -29.79
C SER A 425 -13.45 -23.13 -31.22
N LEU A 426 -13.68 -24.06 -32.15
CA LEU A 426 -13.30 -23.93 -33.56
C LEU A 426 -14.53 -23.80 -34.45
N SER A 427 -14.45 -22.98 -35.49
CA SER A 427 -15.44 -22.91 -36.57
C SER A 427 -15.34 -24.13 -37.49
N ALA A 428 -16.31 -24.30 -38.38
CA ALA A 428 -16.35 -25.41 -39.34
C ALA A 428 -15.15 -25.41 -40.32
N ASP A 429 -14.58 -24.25 -40.62
CA ASP A 429 -13.38 -24.06 -41.44
C ASP A 429 -12.07 -24.10 -40.63
N GLY A 430 -12.13 -24.46 -39.35
CA GLY A 430 -10.95 -24.65 -38.50
C GLY A 430 -10.32 -23.36 -37.97
N ARG A 431 -11.08 -22.25 -37.89
CA ARG A 431 -10.64 -21.00 -37.26
C ARG A 431 -10.98 -20.98 -35.77
N VAL A 432 -10.19 -20.27 -34.97
CA VAL A 432 -10.39 -20.14 -33.53
C VAL A 432 -11.48 -19.11 -33.23
N VAL A 433 -12.60 -19.56 -32.66
CA VAL A 433 -13.71 -18.69 -32.22
C VAL A 433 -13.43 -18.09 -30.85
N SER A 434 -13.07 -18.92 -29.88
CA SER A 434 -12.66 -18.51 -28.53
C SER A 434 -11.93 -19.65 -27.81
N GLY A 435 -11.31 -19.36 -26.67
CA GLY A 435 -10.78 -20.38 -25.76
C GLY A 435 -9.38 -20.07 -25.24
N ARG A 436 -8.79 -21.04 -24.53
CA ARG A 436 -7.45 -20.95 -23.96
C ARG A 436 -6.67 -22.24 -24.18
N ILE A 437 -5.44 -22.15 -24.67
CA ILE A 437 -4.53 -23.30 -24.80
C ILE A 437 -3.13 -22.92 -24.32
N SER A 438 -2.44 -23.87 -23.68
CA SER A 438 -1.04 -23.72 -23.30
C SER A 438 -0.29 -25.03 -23.46
N GLY A 439 0.97 -24.97 -23.90
CA GLY A 439 1.84 -26.14 -23.99
C GLY A 439 3.12 -25.90 -24.76
N ALA A 440 4.02 -26.87 -24.70
CA ALA A 440 5.21 -26.91 -25.54
C ALA A 440 4.82 -27.07 -27.02
N ARG A 441 5.53 -26.39 -27.92
CA ARG A 441 5.25 -26.34 -29.35
C ARG A 441 5.38 -27.72 -29.99
N GLY A 442 6.30 -28.56 -29.52
CA GLY A 442 6.35 -29.97 -29.95
C GLY A 442 5.11 -30.79 -29.59
N VAL A 443 4.31 -30.35 -28.62
CA VAL A 443 3.09 -31.03 -28.16
C VAL A 443 1.84 -30.47 -28.84
N ILE A 444 1.69 -29.14 -28.86
CA ILE A 444 0.48 -28.48 -29.38
C ILE A 444 0.60 -28.08 -30.86
N GLY A 445 1.80 -28.13 -31.41
CA GLY A 445 2.08 -27.81 -32.81
C GLY A 445 1.59 -28.89 -33.77
N VAL A 446 1.51 -28.51 -35.04
CA VAL A 446 1.01 -29.32 -36.15
C VAL A 446 1.90 -30.54 -36.37
N LYS A 447 1.29 -31.74 -36.45
CA LYS A 447 2.00 -32.96 -36.84
C LYS A 447 2.00 -33.13 -38.35
N GLN A 448 2.96 -33.88 -38.88
CA GLN A 448 3.07 -34.13 -40.32
C GLN A 448 1.75 -34.71 -40.87
N GLY A 449 1.16 -34.05 -41.88
CA GLY A 449 -0.10 -34.46 -42.50
C GLY A 449 -1.37 -33.83 -41.90
N GLU A 450 -1.27 -33.02 -40.84
CA GLU A 450 -2.41 -32.28 -40.28
C GLU A 450 -2.62 -30.93 -40.99
N THR A 451 -3.87 -30.51 -41.15
CA THR A 451 -4.20 -29.14 -41.58
C THR A 451 -4.06 -28.19 -40.39
N PRO A 452 -3.23 -27.15 -40.47
CA PRO A 452 -2.93 -26.30 -39.32
C PRO A 452 -4.09 -25.37 -38.95
N VAL A 453 -4.31 -25.15 -37.65
CA VAL A 453 -5.18 -24.08 -37.14
C VAL A 453 -4.32 -22.84 -36.97
N GLU A 454 -4.42 -21.91 -37.93
CA GLU A 454 -3.59 -20.69 -37.97
C GLU A 454 -4.40 -19.39 -37.91
N HIS A 455 -5.72 -19.44 -38.01
CA HIS A 455 -6.54 -18.24 -38.16
C HIS A 455 -7.54 -18.07 -37.02
N LEU A 456 -7.69 -16.83 -36.57
CA LEU A 456 -8.74 -16.39 -35.66
C LEU A 456 -10.03 -16.17 -36.47
N GLN A 457 -11.18 -16.54 -35.90
CA GLN A 457 -12.48 -16.22 -36.46
C GLN A 457 -12.75 -14.74 -36.24
N ARG A 458 -12.86 -14.00 -37.35
CA ARG A 458 -13.25 -12.60 -37.34
C ARG A 458 -14.76 -12.50 -37.03
N PRO A 459 -15.16 -11.70 -36.02
CA PRO A 459 -16.58 -11.42 -35.81
C PRO A 459 -17.16 -10.60 -36.97
N ALA A 460 -18.45 -10.76 -37.24
CA ALA A 460 -19.12 -10.05 -38.33
C ALA A 460 -19.02 -8.53 -38.14
N GLY A 461 -18.56 -7.81 -39.18
CA GLY A 461 -18.44 -6.35 -39.15
C GLY A 461 -17.33 -5.81 -38.24
N GLN A 462 -16.37 -6.65 -37.85
CA GLN A 462 -15.18 -6.27 -37.08
C GLN A 462 -13.92 -6.78 -37.78
N ARG A 463 -12.75 -6.32 -37.35
CA ARG A 463 -11.42 -6.81 -37.74
C ARG A 463 -10.58 -7.09 -36.51
N ILE A 464 -9.59 -7.97 -36.68
CA ILE A 464 -8.67 -8.34 -35.61
C ILE A 464 -7.37 -7.58 -35.78
N VAL A 465 -6.94 -6.91 -34.72
CA VAL A 465 -5.66 -6.23 -34.65
C VAL A 465 -4.79 -6.95 -33.65
N GLN A 466 -3.62 -7.38 -34.10
CA GLN A 466 -2.60 -7.94 -33.23
C GLN A 466 -1.49 -6.93 -33.05
N VAL A 467 -1.06 -6.72 -31.81
CA VAL A 467 0.12 -5.91 -31.48
C VAL A 467 1.14 -6.83 -30.83
N ARG A 468 2.20 -7.17 -31.59
CA ARG A 468 3.27 -8.04 -31.12
C ARG A 468 4.40 -7.21 -30.55
N VAL A 469 4.71 -7.46 -29.29
CA VAL A 469 5.82 -6.84 -28.57
C VAL A 469 6.87 -7.90 -28.25
N LYS A 470 8.13 -7.58 -28.56
CA LYS A 470 9.26 -8.34 -28.04
C LYS A 470 9.54 -7.86 -26.61
N PRO A 471 9.61 -8.74 -25.60
CA PRO A 471 10.08 -8.42 -24.25
C PRO A 471 11.59 -8.15 -24.22
N ARG A 472 12.14 -7.49 -25.25
CA ARG A 472 13.55 -7.12 -25.23
C ARG A 472 13.68 -5.87 -24.36
N GLU A 473 14.31 -6.09 -23.22
CA GLU A 473 14.70 -5.11 -22.22
C GLU A 473 13.56 -4.63 -21.31
N ALA A 474 13.80 -4.73 -20.00
CA ALA A 474 12.96 -4.17 -18.93
C ALA A 474 12.75 -2.64 -19.07
N ALA A 475 13.44 -2.01 -20.03
CA ALA A 475 13.43 -0.60 -20.42
C ALA A 475 12.23 -0.17 -21.24
N THR A 476 11.77 -1.06 -22.11
CA THR A 476 10.74 -0.73 -23.09
C THR A 476 9.40 -0.77 -22.39
N LEU A 477 8.41 -0.07 -22.93
CA LEU A 477 7.06 -0.18 -22.39
C LEU A 477 6.59 -1.64 -22.35
N ALA A 478 7.05 -2.52 -23.25
CA ALA A 478 6.80 -3.95 -23.14
C ALA A 478 7.36 -4.52 -21.83
N GLY A 479 8.62 -4.22 -21.48
CA GLY A 479 9.24 -4.55 -20.19
C GLY A 479 8.53 -3.96 -18.97
N GLU A 480 8.08 -2.71 -19.04
CA GLU A 480 7.21 -2.11 -18.01
C GLU A 480 5.87 -2.85 -17.92
N VAL A 481 5.21 -3.10 -19.04
CA VAL A 481 3.98 -3.90 -19.15
C VAL A 481 4.15 -5.26 -18.49
N PHE A 482 5.32 -5.91 -18.60
CA PHE A 482 5.62 -7.16 -17.91
C PHE A 482 5.84 -7.01 -16.39
N ASN A 483 6.47 -5.94 -15.91
CA ASN A 483 6.48 -5.61 -14.48
C ASN A 483 5.05 -5.31 -13.96
N PHE A 484 4.15 -4.84 -14.84
CA PHE A 484 2.75 -4.55 -14.54
C PHE A 484 1.79 -5.75 -14.68
N VAL A 485 2.17 -6.86 -15.32
CA VAL A 485 1.35 -8.10 -15.38
C VAL A 485 1.15 -8.72 -13.98
N GLY A 486 1.92 -8.28 -12.97
CA GLY A 486 1.69 -8.60 -11.56
C GLY A 486 0.59 -7.76 -10.87
N GLN A 487 0.19 -6.62 -11.46
CA GLN A 487 -0.86 -5.73 -10.99
C GLN A 487 -2.08 -5.83 -11.92
N LEU A 488 -3.29 -5.67 -11.37
CA LEU A 488 -4.59 -5.85 -12.04
C LEU A 488 -4.86 -4.75 -13.09
N ASN A 489 -4.03 -4.65 -14.13
CA ASN A 489 -4.12 -3.60 -15.15
C ASN A 489 -4.86 -4.08 -16.40
N GLN A 490 -5.87 -3.30 -16.82
CA GLN A 490 -6.58 -3.49 -18.09
C GLN A 490 -5.82 -2.80 -19.23
N TYR A 491 -5.86 -3.40 -20.43
CA TYR A 491 -5.26 -2.85 -21.65
C TYR A 491 -6.34 -2.42 -22.65
N TYR A 492 -6.14 -1.25 -23.24
CA TYR A 492 -7.02 -0.68 -24.26
C TYR A 492 -6.22 -0.31 -25.49
N LEU A 493 -6.77 -0.57 -26.66
CA LEU A 493 -6.31 0.06 -27.90
C LEU A 493 -7.11 1.35 -28.10
N ILE A 494 -6.41 2.47 -28.30
CA ILE A 494 -7.00 3.79 -28.49
C ILE A 494 -6.95 4.12 -29.98
N ASP A 495 -8.12 4.32 -30.57
CA ASP A 495 -8.19 4.76 -31.96
C ASP A 495 -7.88 6.26 -32.12
N SER A 496 -7.78 6.71 -33.37
CA SER A 496 -7.51 8.12 -33.70
C SER A 496 -8.62 9.08 -33.24
N SER A 497 -9.83 8.57 -32.98
CA SER A 497 -10.93 9.35 -32.40
C SER A 497 -10.88 9.40 -30.86
N GLY A 498 -9.95 8.67 -30.24
CA GLY A 498 -9.83 8.55 -28.78
C GLY A 498 -10.75 7.50 -28.16
N LYS A 499 -11.46 6.70 -28.97
CA LYS A 499 -12.32 5.62 -28.46
C LYS A 499 -11.46 4.43 -28.03
N ARG A 500 -11.84 3.84 -26.90
CA ARG A 500 -11.17 2.69 -26.29
C ARG A 500 -11.75 1.38 -26.81
N HIS A 501 -10.88 0.46 -27.18
CA HIS A 501 -11.22 -0.91 -27.55
C HIS A 501 -10.59 -1.87 -26.54
N ASN A 502 -11.40 -2.74 -25.93
CA ASN A 502 -10.95 -3.67 -24.91
C ASN A 502 -10.04 -4.75 -25.48
N LEU A 503 -9.10 -5.23 -24.68
CA LEU A 503 -8.33 -6.44 -24.99
C LEU A 503 -9.28 -7.64 -25.18
N ALA A 504 -9.18 -8.30 -26.32
CA ALA A 504 -9.97 -9.48 -26.69
C ALA A 504 -9.17 -10.79 -26.52
N GLY A 505 -7.84 -10.71 -26.43
CA GLY A 505 -7.01 -11.89 -26.23
C GLY A 505 -5.54 -11.54 -26.09
N TYR A 506 -4.73 -12.54 -25.82
CA TYR A 506 -3.28 -12.42 -25.78
C TYR A 506 -2.61 -13.76 -26.07
N TYR A 507 -1.33 -13.70 -26.44
CA TYR A 507 -0.48 -14.88 -26.46
C TYR A 507 0.91 -14.57 -25.93
N GLY A 508 1.53 -15.54 -25.27
CA GLY A 508 2.92 -15.52 -24.86
C GLY A 508 3.65 -16.69 -25.51
N ILE A 509 4.86 -16.44 -26.02
CA ILE A 509 5.78 -17.45 -26.52
C ILE A 509 7.07 -17.28 -25.72
N VAL A 510 7.51 -18.33 -25.02
CA VAL A 510 8.73 -18.32 -24.19
C VAL A 510 9.49 -19.63 -24.39
N ARG A 511 10.82 -19.63 -24.34
CA ARG A 511 11.59 -20.86 -24.50
C ARG A 511 11.74 -21.62 -23.18
N ARG A 512 11.31 -22.89 -23.14
CA ARG A 512 11.50 -23.83 -22.01
C ARG A 512 12.16 -25.11 -22.52
N ASN A 513 13.23 -25.56 -21.87
CA ASN A 513 13.93 -26.79 -22.24
C ASN A 513 14.28 -26.89 -23.75
N ASN A 514 14.77 -25.80 -24.31
CA ASN A 514 15.07 -25.66 -25.75
C ASN A 514 13.89 -25.70 -26.73
N ASP A 515 12.65 -25.81 -26.27
CA ASP A 515 11.43 -25.74 -27.09
C ASP A 515 10.63 -24.46 -26.81
N ASP A 516 9.82 -24.02 -27.77
CA ASP A 516 8.88 -22.90 -27.57
C ASP A 516 7.73 -23.39 -26.69
N PHE A 517 7.41 -22.66 -25.63
CA PHE A 517 6.21 -22.85 -24.84
C PHE A 517 5.25 -21.70 -25.14
N ILE A 518 4.05 -22.06 -25.55
CA ILE A 518 3.03 -21.12 -26.00
C ILE A 518 1.88 -21.14 -25.00
N GLU A 519 1.39 -19.97 -24.60
CA GLU A 519 0.09 -19.81 -23.96
C GLU A 519 -0.73 -18.79 -24.75
N PHE A 520 -1.95 -19.14 -25.11
CA PHE A 520 -2.84 -18.36 -25.95
C PHE A 520 -4.23 -18.31 -25.33
N PHE A 521 -4.84 -17.12 -25.36
CA PHE A 521 -6.21 -16.86 -24.94
C PHE A 521 -6.88 -15.90 -25.92
N TYR A 522 -8.12 -16.21 -26.34
CA TYR A 522 -8.92 -15.33 -27.19
C TYR A 522 -10.41 -15.43 -26.88
N THR A 523 -11.05 -14.27 -26.80
CA THR A 523 -12.49 -14.11 -26.64
C THR A 523 -12.95 -12.85 -27.39
N PRO A 524 -13.69 -12.98 -28.51
CA PRO A 524 -14.06 -11.83 -29.33
C PRO A 524 -15.01 -10.85 -28.62
N ASN A 525 -15.78 -11.35 -27.64
CA ASN A 525 -16.71 -10.58 -26.83
C ASN A 525 -16.31 -10.66 -25.34
N PRO A 526 -15.29 -9.90 -24.91
CA PRO A 526 -14.73 -10.02 -23.57
C PRO A 526 -15.74 -9.73 -22.45
N ALA A 527 -16.77 -8.93 -22.74
CA ALA A 527 -17.85 -8.63 -21.79
C ALA A 527 -18.72 -9.87 -21.47
N ASP A 528 -18.97 -10.74 -22.43
CA ASP A 528 -19.88 -11.88 -22.28
C ASP A 528 -19.25 -13.01 -21.47
N GLU A 529 -17.93 -13.14 -21.52
CA GLU A 529 -17.17 -14.19 -20.81
C GLU A 529 -16.57 -13.70 -19.48
N GLY A 530 -16.93 -12.50 -19.02
CA GLY A 530 -16.40 -11.92 -17.79
C GLY A 530 -14.89 -11.61 -17.85
N PHE A 531 -14.31 -11.57 -19.05
CA PHE A 531 -12.91 -11.22 -19.26
C PHE A 531 -12.72 -9.72 -19.05
N ARG A 532 -12.03 -9.36 -17.97
CA ARG A 532 -11.82 -7.96 -17.58
C ARG A 532 -10.73 -7.26 -18.40
N GLY A 533 -10.30 -7.78 -19.54
CA GLY A 533 -9.23 -7.19 -20.36
C GLY A 533 -7.84 -7.21 -19.69
N MET A 534 -7.61 -8.17 -18.77
CA MET A 534 -6.34 -8.33 -18.06
C MET A 534 -5.54 -9.50 -18.64
N ILE A 535 -4.22 -9.35 -18.75
CA ILE A 535 -3.34 -10.46 -19.08
C ILE A 535 -3.22 -11.36 -17.84
N ASP A 536 -3.54 -12.64 -17.99
CA ASP A 536 -3.64 -13.60 -16.88
C ASP A 536 -3.07 -14.95 -17.30
N PHE A 537 -1.76 -14.97 -17.57
CA PHE A 537 -1.04 -16.21 -17.88
C PHE A 537 -1.14 -17.19 -16.71
N LYS A 538 -1.55 -18.43 -16.99
CA LYS A 538 -1.60 -19.53 -15.99
C LYS A 538 -0.28 -20.26 -15.92
N GLU A 539 0.33 -20.47 -17.08
CA GLU A 539 1.51 -21.32 -17.20
C GLU A 539 2.76 -20.50 -17.46
N ILE A 540 2.68 -19.39 -18.21
CA ILE A 540 3.82 -18.48 -18.43
C ILE A 540 3.98 -17.52 -17.25
N ARG A 541 5.15 -17.52 -16.61
CA ARG A 541 5.46 -16.56 -15.54
C ARG A 541 6.14 -15.33 -16.14
N ILE A 542 5.99 -14.18 -15.49
CA ILE A 542 6.66 -12.93 -15.91
C ILE A 542 8.17 -13.11 -16.11
N PRO A 543 8.93 -13.81 -15.23
CA PRO A 543 10.34 -14.05 -15.48
C PRO A 543 10.62 -14.82 -16.77
N ASP A 544 9.70 -15.69 -17.21
CA ASP A 544 9.90 -16.46 -18.45
C ASP A 544 9.80 -15.55 -19.69
N LEU A 545 9.05 -14.44 -19.60
CA LEU A 545 8.97 -13.41 -20.63
C LEU A 545 10.17 -12.44 -20.57
N VAL A 546 10.73 -12.21 -19.39
CA VAL A 546 11.76 -11.18 -19.15
C VAL A 546 13.19 -11.72 -19.18
N ALA A 547 13.42 -13.03 -19.12
CA ALA A 547 14.73 -13.67 -18.89
C ALA A 547 15.81 -13.48 -19.99
N GLY A 548 15.84 -12.35 -20.70
CA GLY A 548 16.92 -11.95 -21.59
C GLY A 548 17.07 -12.85 -22.82
N ARG A 549 16.02 -13.60 -23.16
CA ARG A 549 16.03 -14.47 -24.32
C ARG A 549 15.38 -13.75 -25.50
N ASP A 550 16.12 -13.67 -26.59
CA ASP A 550 15.74 -12.99 -27.83
C ASP A 550 14.51 -13.56 -28.53
N ASP A 551 14.00 -14.69 -28.03
CA ASP A 551 12.93 -15.49 -28.60
C ASP A 551 11.57 -15.32 -27.88
N ALA A 552 11.52 -14.59 -26.76
CA ALA A 552 10.25 -14.32 -26.10
C ALA A 552 9.38 -13.36 -26.94
N ALA A 553 8.06 -13.61 -26.98
CA ALA A 553 7.10 -12.74 -27.65
C ALA A 553 5.79 -12.66 -26.88
N LEU A 554 5.19 -11.46 -26.82
CA LEU A 554 3.82 -11.25 -26.36
C LEU A 554 3.02 -10.62 -27.49
N GLY A 555 1.84 -11.13 -27.75
CA GLY A 555 0.85 -10.46 -28.58
C GLY A 555 -0.36 -10.04 -27.79
N LEU A 556 -0.83 -8.83 -28.04
CA LEU A 556 -2.12 -8.32 -27.59
C LEU A 556 -3.10 -8.37 -28.76
N ILE A 557 -4.27 -8.95 -28.54
CA ILE A 557 -5.30 -9.12 -29.57
C ILE A 557 -6.47 -8.20 -29.24
N PHE A 558 -6.84 -7.35 -30.18
CA PHE A 558 -7.99 -6.46 -30.10
C PHE A 558 -8.95 -6.76 -31.24
N VAL A 559 -10.23 -6.56 -30.99
CA VAL A 559 -11.28 -6.64 -32.00
C VAL A 559 -11.92 -5.27 -32.15
N VAL A 560 -11.91 -4.73 -33.36
CA VAL A 560 -12.24 -3.33 -33.64
C VAL A 560 -13.06 -3.20 -34.93
N PRO A 561 -13.81 -2.09 -35.13
CA PRO A 561 -14.50 -1.86 -36.38
C PRO A 561 -13.54 -1.76 -37.60
N PRO A 562 -13.98 -2.16 -38.81
CA PRO A 562 -13.24 -1.93 -40.05
C PRO A 562 -12.91 -0.45 -40.25
N GLY A 563 -11.74 -0.15 -40.84
CA GLY A 563 -11.30 1.23 -41.10
C GLY A 563 -10.80 2.02 -39.87
N THR A 564 -10.81 1.43 -38.66
CA THR A 564 -10.34 2.11 -37.44
C THR A 564 -8.84 2.36 -37.51
N THR A 565 -8.38 3.61 -37.52
CA THR A 565 -6.95 3.95 -37.39
C THR A 565 -6.57 4.08 -35.92
N PHE A 566 -5.39 3.62 -35.52
CA PHE A 566 -4.97 3.62 -34.12
C PHE A 566 -3.90 4.64 -33.83
N SER A 567 -3.91 5.15 -32.60
CA SER A 567 -2.91 6.08 -32.11
C SER A 567 -1.95 5.37 -31.14
N HIS A 568 -2.48 4.70 -30.13
CA HIS A 568 -1.68 4.07 -29.09
C HIS A 568 -2.42 2.96 -28.35
N ILE A 569 -1.67 2.12 -27.63
CA ILE A 569 -2.22 1.30 -26.54
C ILE A 569 -2.16 2.10 -25.25
N GLU A 570 -3.17 1.98 -24.40
CA GLU A 570 -3.26 2.62 -23.10
C GLU A 570 -3.57 1.58 -22.01
N THR A 571 -2.91 1.67 -20.85
CA THR A 571 -3.30 0.89 -19.67
C THR A 571 -4.39 1.60 -18.87
N GLN A 572 -5.02 0.93 -17.90
CA GLN A 572 -5.97 1.57 -16.97
C GLN A 572 -5.38 2.80 -16.24
N THR A 573 -4.06 2.83 -16.04
CA THR A 573 -3.34 3.96 -15.43
C THR A 573 -3.00 5.10 -16.41
N ARG A 574 -3.49 5.02 -17.65
CA ARG A 574 -3.26 5.97 -18.75
C ARG A 574 -1.82 6.06 -19.29
N LYS A 575 -0.97 5.07 -18.99
CA LYS A 575 0.33 4.94 -19.67
C LYS A 575 0.11 4.57 -21.13
N ARG A 576 0.81 5.24 -22.05
CA ARG A 576 0.58 5.16 -23.50
C ARG A 576 1.75 4.52 -24.24
N VAL A 577 1.44 3.77 -25.29
CA VAL A 577 2.39 3.16 -26.24
C VAL A 577 1.97 3.55 -27.64
N GLU A 578 2.73 4.38 -28.33
CA GLU A 578 2.42 4.63 -29.73
C GLU A 578 2.60 3.34 -30.53
N VAL A 579 1.61 3.02 -31.36
CA VAL A 579 1.62 1.83 -32.19
C VAL A 579 1.66 2.30 -33.64
N SER A 580 2.83 2.18 -34.27
CA SER A 580 2.94 2.41 -35.71
C SER A 580 2.52 1.15 -36.45
N LEU A 581 1.25 1.09 -36.86
CA LEU A 581 0.82 0.05 -37.79
C LEU A 581 1.29 0.39 -39.20
N GLN A 582 2.02 -0.53 -39.83
CA GLN A 582 2.16 -0.49 -41.28
C GLN A 582 0.82 -0.88 -41.88
N SER A 583 0.13 0.09 -42.50
CA SER A 583 -1.06 -0.21 -43.30
C SER A 583 -0.65 -1.14 -44.43
N ASN A 584 -1.04 -2.41 -44.36
CA ASN A 584 -0.72 -3.36 -45.40
C ASN A 584 -1.66 -3.07 -46.60
N PRO A 585 -1.19 -2.51 -47.73
CA PRO A 585 -2.07 -1.93 -48.74
C PRO A 585 -2.81 -2.95 -49.62
N SER A 586 -2.77 -4.25 -49.30
CA SER A 586 -3.08 -5.32 -50.25
C SER A 586 -4.17 -6.31 -49.77
N ALA A 587 -5.15 -5.86 -48.99
CA ALA A 587 -6.19 -6.74 -48.43
C ALA A 587 -7.64 -6.36 -48.79
N ASP A 588 -7.83 -5.53 -49.83
CA ASP A 588 -9.15 -5.33 -50.46
C ASP A 588 -9.42 -6.37 -51.55
#